data_AF-A0A6C0LYG1-F1
#
_entry.id   AF-A0A6C0LYG1-F1
#
_cell.length_a   1.000
_cell.length_b   1.000
_cell.length_c   1.000
_cell.angle_alpha   90.00
_cell.angle_beta   90.00
_cell.angle_gamma   90.00
#
_symmetry.space_group_name_H-M   'P 1'
#
loop_
_entity.id
_entity.type
_entity.pdbx_description
1 polymer ?
#
loop_
_entity_poly.entity_id
_entity_poly.type
_entity_poly.pdbx_seq_one_letter_code
_entity_poly.pdbx_strand_id
1 'polypeptide(L)'
;MDNFKNLYLLKKMFQVLNINISSINNITGLEINRDLLLSPYVREQYLTLIPKAKSIYKSSKLTSLHKNCSIKQKNHSINFLRQILKCNNLKLQPKTISLGYTKNGKKIIKRSYTIINTNSSNLDQDIEIKNCLNDIIQNISN
;
A
#
# COMPACT_ATOMS: atom_id res chain seq x y z
N MET A 1 -18.30 6.50 -0.87
CA MET A 1 -16.98 7.14 -0.73
C MET A 1 -16.80 8.03 -1.95
N ASP A 2 -16.50 9.32 -1.79
CA ASP A 2 -16.29 10.20 -2.94
C ASP A 2 -15.00 9.79 -3.66
N ASN A 3 -15.16 9.11 -4.81
CA ASN A 3 -14.07 8.44 -5.51
C ASN A 3 -13.01 9.45 -5.98
N PHE A 4 -13.41 10.67 -6.35
CA PHE A 4 -12.50 11.71 -6.82
C PHE A 4 -11.61 12.24 -5.69
N LYS A 5 -12.19 12.54 -4.52
CA LYS A 5 -11.40 13.00 -3.36
C LYS A 5 -10.41 11.95 -2.88
N ASN A 6 -10.81 10.68 -2.92
CA ASN A 6 -9.97 9.55 -2.57
C ASN A 6 -8.77 9.40 -3.54
N LEU A 7 -9.03 9.36 -4.85
CA LEU A 7 -7.98 9.30 -5.86
C LEU A 7 -7.02 10.50 -5.75
N TYR A 8 -7.54 11.70 -5.49
CA TYR A 8 -6.72 12.89 -5.26
C TYR A 8 -5.79 12.73 -4.05
N LEU A 9 -6.30 12.24 -2.91
CA LEU A 9 -5.47 11.99 -1.73
C LEU A 9 -4.37 10.97 -2.02
N LEU A 10 -4.71 9.85 -2.65
CA LEU A 10 -3.72 8.84 -3.05
C LEU A 10 -2.66 9.46 -3.96
N LYS A 11 -3.05 10.22 -5.00
CA LYS A 11 -2.11 10.91 -5.87
C LYS A 11 -1.12 11.78 -5.09
N LYS A 12 -1.61 12.58 -4.14
CA LYS A 12 -0.75 13.41 -3.28
C LYS A 12 0.19 12.58 -2.41
N MET A 13 -0.28 11.48 -1.83
CA MET A 13 0.56 10.59 -1.03
C MET A 13 1.69 9.98 -1.85
N PHE A 14 1.41 9.48 -3.06
CA PHE A 14 2.44 8.88 -3.91
C PHE A 14 3.39 9.91 -4.52
N GLN A 15 2.92 11.13 -4.81
CA GLN A 15 3.78 12.24 -5.21
C GLN A 15 4.85 12.58 -4.15
N VAL A 16 4.50 12.54 -2.86
CA VAL A 16 5.47 12.72 -1.76
C VAL A 16 6.56 11.64 -1.77
N LEU A 17 6.25 10.46 -2.31
CA LEU A 17 7.19 9.36 -2.49
C LEU A 17 7.91 9.39 -3.84
N ASN A 18 7.74 10.47 -4.61
CA ASN A 18 8.24 10.62 -5.99
C ASN A 18 7.70 9.54 -6.95
N ILE A 19 6.45 9.11 -6.75
CA ILE A 19 5.76 8.14 -7.60
C ILE A 19 4.52 8.81 -8.20
N ASN A 20 4.43 8.81 -9.54
CA ASN A 20 3.25 9.28 -10.24
C ASN A 20 2.26 8.14 -10.45
N ILE A 21 1.00 8.35 -10.03
CA ILE A 21 -0.09 7.41 -10.25
C ILE A 21 -1.20 8.09 -11.05
N SER A 22 -1.71 7.42 -12.08
CA SER A 22 -2.86 7.89 -12.87
C SER A 22 -4.17 7.34 -12.34
N SER A 23 -4.17 6.05 -11.94
CA SER A 23 -5.31 5.29 -11.44
C SER A 23 -4.94 4.48 -10.18
N ILE A 24 -5.95 3.98 -9.46
CA ILE A 24 -5.75 3.09 -8.30
C ILE A 24 -5.15 1.74 -8.73
N ASN A 25 -5.50 1.25 -9.92
CA ASN A 25 -5.04 -0.04 -10.42
C ASN A 25 -3.51 -0.07 -10.61
N ASN A 26 -2.92 1.09 -10.93
CA ASN A 26 -1.48 1.24 -11.14
C ASN A 26 -0.66 1.28 -9.82
N ILE A 27 -1.33 1.17 -8.67
CA ILE A 27 -0.67 1.15 -7.35
C ILE A 27 -0.17 -0.26 -7.00
N THR A 28 -0.88 -1.29 -7.46
CA THR A 28 -0.53 -2.69 -7.17
C THR A 28 0.81 -3.05 -7.82
N GLY A 29 1.66 -3.77 -7.09
CA GLY A 29 2.99 -4.17 -7.53
C GLY A 29 4.10 -3.16 -7.23
N LEU A 30 3.76 -1.91 -6.86
CA LEU A 30 4.76 -0.91 -6.50
C LEU A 30 5.56 -1.32 -5.26
N GLU A 31 6.88 -1.11 -5.31
CA GLU A 31 7.79 -1.31 -4.19
C GLU A 31 8.25 0.06 -3.63
N ILE A 32 8.09 0.26 -2.33
CA ILE A 32 8.46 1.48 -1.63
C ILE A 32 9.57 1.18 -0.63
N ASN A 33 10.66 1.93 -0.69
CA ASN A 33 11.75 1.80 0.27
C ASN A 33 11.27 2.21 1.68
N ARG A 34 11.55 1.38 2.69
CA ARG A 34 11.19 1.68 4.08
C ARG A 34 11.88 2.94 4.59
N ASP A 35 13.14 3.15 4.23
CA ASP A 35 13.93 4.28 4.74
C ASP A 35 13.40 5.61 4.22
N LEU A 36 12.89 5.63 2.98
CA LEU A 36 12.16 6.79 2.45
C LEU A 36 10.93 7.11 3.31
N LEU A 37 10.12 6.10 3.66
CA LEU A 37 8.95 6.31 4.52
C LEU A 37 9.34 6.76 5.92
N LEU A 38 10.51 6.38 6.44
CA LEU A 38 11.00 6.82 7.73
C LEU A 38 11.63 8.22 7.73
N SER A 39 11.80 8.84 6.56
CA SER A 39 12.37 10.18 6.48
C SER A 39 11.48 11.22 7.19
N PRO A 40 12.09 12.21 7.87
CA PRO A 40 11.35 13.32 8.46
C PRO A 40 10.48 14.06 7.44
N TYR A 41 11.02 14.24 6.22
CA TYR A 41 10.31 14.87 5.11
C TYR A 41 8.98 14.17 4.79
N VAL A 42 8.99 12.87 4.50
CA VAL A 42 7.75 12.13 4.18
C VAL A 42 6.75 12.17 5.34
N ARG A 43 7.26 12.08 6.56
CA ARG A 43 6.43 12.19 7.78
C ARG A 43 5.74 13.55 7.86
N GLU A 44 6.46 14.65 7.70
CA GLU A 44 5.89 16.00 7.73
C GLU A 44 4.85 16.21 6.63
N GLN A 45 5.17 15.81 5.40
CA GLN A 45 4.24 15.90 4.27
C GLN A 45 2.98 15.06 4.50
N TYR A 46 3.06 13.89 5.13
CA TYR A 46 1.87 13.10 5.44
C TYR A 46 1.02 13.72 6.55
N LEU A 47 1.63 14.41 7.51
CA LEU A 47 0.88 15.14 8.54
C LEU A 47 0.03 16.27 7.94
N THR A 48 0.54 16.98 6.93
CA THR A 48 -0.24 18.04 6.24
C THR A 48 -1.44 17.50 5.47
N LEU A 49 -1.42 16.21 5.08
CA LEU A 49 -2.53 15.54 4.40
C LEU A 49 -3.65 15.05 5.34
N ILE A 50 -3.43 15.04 6.66
CA ILE A 50 -4.41 14.54 7.64
C ILE A 50 -5.78 15.23 7.54
N PRO A 51 -5.89 16.58 7.46
CA PRO A 51 -7.19 17.24 7.33
C PRO A 51 -7.97 16.75 6.10
N LYS A 52 -7.27 16.56 4.97
CA LYS A 52 -7.87 16.02 3.76
C LYS A 52 -8.31 14.56 3.96
N ALA A 53 -7.48 13.73 4.56
CA ALA A 53 -7.84 12.33 4.86
C ALA A 53 -9.06 12.24 5.79
N LYS A 54 -9.18 13.11 6.80
CA LYS A 54 -10.37 13.19 7.68
C LYS A 54 -11.65 13.58 6.95
N SER A 55 -11.55 14.34 5.87
CA SER A 55 -12.72 14.67 5.02
C SER A 55 -13.24 13.47 4.21
N ILE A 56 -12.44 12.41 4.07
CA ILE A 56 -12.74 11.22 3.26
C ILE A 56 -13.07 10.02 4.17
N TYR A 57 -12.31 9.84 5.25
CA TYR A 57 -12.39 8.68 6.14
C TYR A 57 -12.82 9.04 7.55
N LYS A 58 -13.59 8.14 8.17
CA LYS A 58 -13.96 8.25 9.59
C LYS A 58 -12.71 8.09 10.46
N SER A 59 -12.26 9.19 11.05
CA SER A 59 -11.04 9.24 11.87
C SER A 59 -11.05 8.29 13.06
N SER A 60 -12.22 7.99 13.64
CA SER A 60 -12.37 7.06 14.78
C SER A 60 -11.85 5.65 14.50
N LYS A 61 -11.74 5.25 13.23
CA LYS A 61 -11.23 3.93 12.81
C LYS A 61 -9.75 3.97 12.41
N LEU A 62 -9.18 5.16 12.21
CA LEU A 62 -7.84 5.35 11.65
C LEU A 62 -6.95 6.09 12.63
N THR A 63 -6.18 5.32 13.41
CA THR A 63 -5.27 5.88 14.42
C THR A 63 -4.24 6.85 13.85
N SER A 64 -3.88 6.72 12.56
CA SER A 64 -2.98 7.66 11.87
C SER A 64 -3.59 9.05 11.66
N LEU A 65 -4.91 9.22 11.83
CA LEU A 65 -5.62 10.49 11.72
C LEU A 65 -5.90 11.14 13.07
N HIS A 66 -5.61 10.48 14.19
CA HIS A 66 -5.90 11.02 15.52
C HIS A 66 -5.07 12.29 15.80
N LYS A 67 -5.58 13.20 16.64
CA LYS A 67 -4.92 14.50 16.94
C LYS A 67 -3.49 14.34 17.47
N ASN A 68 -3.24 13.29 18.24
CA ASN A 68 -1.95 12.98 18.87
C ASN A 68 -1.11 11.96 18.07
N CYS A 69 -1.46 11.67 16.82
CA CYS A 69 -0.79 10.66 16.03
C CYS A 69 0.70 10.97 15.82
N SER A 70 1.08 12.23 15.66
CA SER A 70 2.47 12.68 15.51
C SER A 70 3.31 12.33 16.75
N ILE A 71 2.75 12.47 17.95
CA ILE A 71 3.46 12.20 19.20
C ILE A 71 3.51 10.70 19.49
N LYS A 72 2.37 10.00 19.35
CA LYS A 72 2.25 8.59 19.75
C LYS A 72 2.87 7.60 18.75
N GLN A 73 3.03 7.97 17.49
CA GLN A 73 3.47 7.05 16.44
C GLN A 73 4.84 7.44 15.92
N LYS A 74 5.86 6.66 16.31
CA LYS A 74 7.22 6.78 15.77
C LYS A 74 7.23 6.63 14.25
N ASN A 75 6.49 5.66 13.72
CA ASN A 75 6.39 5.35 12.29
C ASN A 75 5.04 5.80 11.70
N HIS A 76 4.65 7.05 11.97
CA HIS A 76 3.37 7.61 11.52
C HIS A 76 3.15 7.46 10.02
N SER A 77 4.15 7.81 9.21
CA SER A 77 4.12 7.76 7.75
C SER A 77 3.74 6.38 7.19
N ILE A 78 4.39 5.34 7.70
CA ILE A 78 4.10 3.93 7.35
C ILE A 78 2.68 3.57 7.77
N ASN A 79 2.26 3.95 8.98
CA ASN A 79 0.92 3.64 9.49
C ASN A 79 -0.18 4.35 8.69
N PHE A 80 0.04 5.61 8.34
CA PHE A 80 -0.85 6.40 7.50
C PHE A 80 -1.01 5.77 6.13
N LEU A 81 0.09 5.53 5.41
CA LEU A 81 0.05 4.85 4.10
C LEU A 81 -0.70 3.51 4.18
N ARG A 82 -0.34 2.66 5.15
CA ARG A 82 -0.96 1.35 5.34
C ARG A 82 -2.45 1.44 5.60
N GLN A 83 -2.90 2.37 6.45
CA GLN A 83 -4.32 2.52 6.79
C GLN A 83 -5.14 3.04 5.61
N ILE A 84 -4.63 4.03 4.89
CA ILE A 84 -5.30 4.56 3.69
C ILE A 84 -5.35 3.50 2.58
N LEU A 85 -4.26 2.76 2.35
CA LEU A 85 -4.26 1.62 1.41
C LEU A 85 -5.29 0.56 1.80
N LYS A 86 -5.38 0.22 3.10
CA LYS A 86 -6.36 -0.76 3.60
C LYS A 86 -7.81 -0.33 3.32
N CYS A 87 -8.11 0.96 3.45
CA CYS A 87 -9.44 1.50 3.10
C CYS A 87 -9.75 1.42 1.60
N ASN A 88 -8.74 1.16 0.76
CA ASN A 88 -8.83 1.02 -0.68
C ASN A 88 -8.64 -0.44 -1.15
N ASN A 89 -8.83 -1.42 -0.28
CA ASN A 89 -8.61 -2.84 -0.54
C ASN A 89 -7.17 -3.18 -0.97
N LEU A 90 -6.20 -2.34 -0.61
CA LEU A 90 -4.79 -2.55 -0.87
C LEU A 90 -4.06 -2.88 0.45
N LYS A 91 -3.04 -3.75 0.36
CA LYS A 91 -2.22 -4.15 1.49
C LYS A 91 -0.77 -3.73 1.25
N LEU A 92 -0.21 -3.03 2.23
CA LEU A 92 1.23 -2.70 2.28
C LEU A 92 1.98 -3.89 2.90
N GLN A 93 2.52 -4.77 2.07
CA GLN A 93 3.20 -6.00 2.49
C GLN A 93 4.70 -5.76 2.72
N PRO A 94 5.25 -6.06 3.90
CA PRO A 94 6.69 -5.92 4.13
C PRO A 94 7.49 -6.92 3.29
N LYS A 95 8.64 -6.49 2.79
CA LYS A 95 9.61 -7.29 2.03
C LYS A 95 11.00 -7.05 2.59
N THR A 96 11.76 -8.12 2.78
CA THR A 96 13.14 -8.07 3.26
C THR A 96 14.03 -8.83 2.29
N ILE A 97 15.09 -8.17 1.82
CA ILE A 97 16.02 -8.72 0.82
C ILE A 97 17.44 -8.67 1.39
N SER A 98 18.19 -9.76 1.22
CA SER A 98 19.63 -9.81 1.51
C SER A 98 20.40 -9.23 0.32
N LEU A 99 21.22 -8.21 0.55
CA LEU A 99 22.11 -7.62 -0.47
C LEU A 99 23.55 -8.15 -0.36
N GLY A 100 23.74 -9.29 0.29
CA GLY A 100 25.05 -9.87 0.58
C GLY A 100 25.60 -9.40 1.92
N TYR A 101 26.92 -9.30 2.01
CA TYR A 101 27.65 -8.98 3.23
C TYR A 101 28.60 -7.81 2.98
N THR A 102 28.78 -6.97 3.99
CA THR A 102 29.85 -5.97 4.01
C THR A 102 31.22 -6.67 4.01
N LYS A 103 32.28 -5.94 3.69
CA LYS A 103 33.67 -6.45 3.74
C LYS A 103 34.04 -7.03 5.11
N ASN A 104 33.37 -6.59 6.18
CA ASN A 104 33.58 -7.06 7.55
C ASN A 104 32.64 -8.23 7.93
N GLY A 105 31.98 -8.88 6.96
CA GLY A 105 31.09 -10.02 7.18
C GLY A 105 29.69 -9.69 7.71
N LYS A 106 29.35 -8.42 7.95
CA LYS A 106 27.99 -8.03 8.40
C LYS A 106 26.98 -8.11 7.24
N LYS A 107 25.87 -8.82 7.41
CA LYS A 107 24.80 -8.94 6.41
C LYS A 107 24.15 -7.59 6.10
N ILE A 108 24.01 -7.28 4.81
CA ILE A 108 23.35 -6.07 4.32
C ILE A 108 21.89 -6.43 4.03
N ILE A 109 20.96 -5.75 4.71
CA ILE A 109 19.53 -6.03 4.61
C ILE A 109 18.80 -4.81 4.08
N LYS A 110 18.13 -4.96 2.93
CA LYS A 110 17.19 -3.96 2.42
C LYS A 110 15.78 -4.31 2.89
N ARG A 111 15.08 -3.32 3.44
CA ARG A 111 13.68 -3.44 3.85
C ARG A 111 12.83 -2.52 2.98
N SER A 112 11.80 -3.08 2.38
CA SER A 112 10.86 -2.35 1.54
C SER A 112 9.44 -2.84 1.82
N TYR A 113 8.48 -2.21 1.16
CA TYR A 113 7.08 -2.64 1.17
C TYR A 113 6.60 -2.78 -0.27
N THR A 114 5.94 -3.89 -0.58
CA THR A 114 5.23 -4.09 -1.84
C THR A 114 3.75 -3.88 -1.62
N ILE A 115 3.07 -3.21 -2.55
CA ILE A 115 1.62 -3.04 -2.47
C ILE A 115 0.95 -4.17 -3.24
N ILE A 116 0.04 -4.89 -2.58
CA ILE A 116 -0.74 -5.96 -3.19
C ILE A 116 -2.23 -5.68 -3.03
N ASN A 117 -3.04 -6.21 -3.93
CA ASN A 117 -4.48 -6.19 -3.75
C ASN A 117 -4.85 -7.17 -2.63
N THR A 118 -5.83 -6.81 -1.80
CA THR A 118 -6.28 -7.68 -0.70
C THR A 118 -7.20 -8.79 -1.23
N ASN A 119 -7.84 -8.57 -2.38
CA ASN A 119 -8.82 -9.48 -2.98
C ASN A 119 -8.23 -10.42 -4.04
N SER A 120 -6.95 -10.27 -4.40
CA SER A 120 -6.35 -11.04 -5.50
C SER A 120 -6.16 -12.53 -5.20
N SER A 121 -6.11 -12.93 -3.92
CA SER A 121 -6.02 -14.35 -3.56
C SER A 121 -7.25 -15.17 -3.98
N ASN A 122 -8.41 -14.53 -4.11
CA ASN A 122 -9.63 -15.19 -4.57
C ASN A 122 -9.80 -15.09 -6.08
N LEU A 123 -9.36 -13.99 -6.70
CA LEU A 123 -9.54 -13.77 -8.14
C LEU A 123 -8.71 -14.76 -8.98
N ASP A 124 -7.48 -15.08 -8.55
CA ASP A 124 -6.62 -16.05 -9.23
C ASP A 124 -7.22 -17.47 -9.12
N GLN A 125 -7.79 -17.82 -7.96
CA GLN A 125 -8.53 -19.08 -7.74
C GLN A 125 -9.82 -19.11 -8.58
N ASP A 126 -10.56 -18.01 -8.66
CA ASP A 126 -11.81 -17.92 -9.43
C ASP A 126 -11.55 -18.03 -10.94
N ILE A 127 -10.42 -17.49 -11.42
CA ILE A 127 -9.98 -17.62 -12.82
C ILE A 127 -9.57 -19.06 -13.12
N GLU A 128 -8.81 -19.70 -12.22
CA GLU A 128 -8.39 -21.09 -12.35
C GLU A 128 -9.59 -22.06 -12.37
N ILE A 129 -10.58 -21.85 -11.49
CA ILE A 129 -11.83 -22.61 -11.47
C ILE A 129 -12.63 -22.41 -12.76
N LYS A 130 -12.75 -21.18 -13.25
CA LYS A 130 -13.45 -20.90 -14.53
C LYS A 130 -12.80 -21.58 -15.71
N ASN A 131 -11.47 -21.57 -15.78
CA ASN A 131 -10.74 -22.24 -16.84
C ASN A 131 -10.96 -23.76 -16.78
N CYS A 132 -10.87 -24.36 -15.58
CA CYS A 132 -11.15 -25.79 -15.37
C CYS A 132 -12.59 -26.18 -15.77
N LEU A 133 -13.60 -25.36 -15.44
CA LEU A 133 -14.99 -25.62 -15.83
C LEU A 133 -15.20 -25.55 -17.34
N ASN A 134 -14.55 -24.59 -18.02
CA ASN A 134 -14.62 -24.48 -19.48
C ASN A 134 -14.01 -25.71 -20.17
N ASP A 135 -12.89 -26.21 -19.65
CA ASP A 135 -12.24 -27.42 -20.17
C ASP A 135 -13.15 -28.66 -20.01
N ILE A 136 -13.86 -28.78 -18.88
CA ILE A 136 -14.83 -29.87 -18.66
C ILE A 136 -16.00 -29.78 -19.65
N ILE A 137 -16.57 -28.58 -19.86
CA ILE A 137 -17.70 -28.37 -20.78
C ILE A 137 -17.30 -28.74 -22.23
N GLN A 138 -16.09 -28.39 -22.66
CA GLN A 138 -15.59 -28.75 -24.00
C GLN A 138 -15.39 -30.26 -24.16
N ASN A 139 -15.00 -30.97 -23.11
CA ASN A 139 -14.82 -32.43 -23.14
C ASN A 139 -16.13 -33.23 -23.12
N ILE A 140 -17.23 -32.63 -22.63
CA ILE A 140 -18.58 -33.26 -22.64
C ILE A 140 -19.31 -32.99 -23.97
N SER A 141 -18.90 -31.96 -24.71
CA SER A 141 -19.52 -31.54 -25.97
C SER A 141 -18.93 -32.20 -27.22
N ASN A 142 -17.94 -33.10 -27.06
CA ASN A 142 -17.34 -33.94 -28.11
C ASN A 142 -17.71 -35.41 -27.89
#